data_AF-L9UGJ4-F1
#
_entry.id   AF-L9UGJ4-F1
#
_cell.length_a   1.000
_cell.length_b   1.000
_cell.length_c   1.000
_cell.angle_alpha   90.00
_cell.angle_beta   90.00
_cell.angle_gamma   90.00
#
_symmetry.space_group_name_H-M   'P 1'
#
loop_
_entity.id
_entity.type
_entity.pdbx_description
1 polymer ?
#
loop_
_entity_poly.entity_id
_entity_poly.type
_entity_poly.pdbx_seq_one_letter_code
_entity_poly.pdbx_strand_id
1 'polypeptide(L)'
;MLPDRIVYARTRRRDIPEVPPAVETTDVHVRETADQIAEHADAALAAWDRLDDPSEQPPVTSANIESADEFATEAPTKPPVVSTVESSGLHLHQAAQGDAYTRAVLDEFDDDPTAGVDDGLETVTELASQFEYETAAPETFLAYGKSIEYSLHQAESGLSRRRDAEIDGEDRSDRAEQIAAVYSGVQRSRLRVRDAKAYREALRERDSGSDPIGNALAERRDELEGRIDDLLATREEWGDRFDADEFEGERRDVRSALYSRSASGESALQRVTRYLNDGYEVYGTVTLADVWLRLTAARDEWERFETDETDELDAVVIDEAKRDAVSRLEDLLVTDPEPLTRLFCSEARTLVSVGDRDQDIDAGEMDEDQRWSLANGYARYMLARGMLDRIPEAVDLLTGDRS
;
A
#
# COMPACT_ATOMS: atom_id res chain seq x y z
N MET A 1 -0.30 -32.76 22.58
CA MET A 1 0.28 -32.03 21.44
C MET A 1 -0.26 -32.63 20.15
N LEU A 2 -0.66 -31.80 19.20
CA LEU A 2 -0.99 -32.23 17.85
C LEU A 2 0.32 -32.33 17.04
N PRO A 3 0.40 -33.21 16.03
CA PRO A 3 1.54 -33.23 15.11
C PRO A 3 1.70 -31.88 14.39
N ASP A 4 2.93 -31.45 14.15
CA ASP A 4 3.26 -30.13 13.57
C ASP A 4 2.53 -29.86 12.25
N ARG A 5 2.36 -30.88 11.41
CA ARG A 5 1.59 -30.79 10.16
C ARG A 5 0.12 -30.39 10.37
N ILE A 6 -0.49 -30.83 11.48
CA ILE A 6 -1.87 -30.49 11.82
C ILE A 6 -1.97 -29.08 12.40
N VAL A 7 -0.95 -28.64 13.14
CA VAL A 7 -0.88 -27.29 13.69
C VAL A 7 -0.64 -26.27 12.57
N TYR A 8 0.31 -26.54 11.69
CA TYR A 8 0.56 -25.74 10.48
C TYR A 8 -0.68 -25.60 9.60
N ALA A 9 -1.39 -26.71 9.36
CA ALA A 9 -2.64 -26.70 8.62
C ALA A 9 -3.77 -25.95 9.36
N ARG A 10 -3.69 -25.80 10.69
CA ARG A 10 -4.65 -25.00 11.48
C ARG A 10 -4.34 -23.52 11.41
N THR A 11 -3.06 -23.13 11.55
CA THR A 11 -2.61 -21.76 11.37
C THR A 11 -3.06 -21.21 10.03
N ARG A 12 -2.82 -21.98 8.95
CA ARG A 12 -3.23 -21.64 7.59
C ARG A 12 -4.75 -21.47 7.39
N ARG A 13 -5.56 -22.15 8.22
CA ARG A 13 -7.04 -22.15 8.09
C ARG A 13 -7.75 -21.17 9.01
N ARG A 14 -7.03 -20.46 9.89
CA ARG A 14 -7.68 -19.44 10.71
C ARG A 14 -7.98 -18.23 9.83
N ASP A 15 -9.27 -17.99 9.62
CA ASP A 15 -9.75 -16.83 8.90
C ASP A 15 -9.28 -15.56 9.61
N ILE A 16 -8.76 -14.62 8.82
CA ILE A 16 -8.40 -13.29 9.28
C ILE A 16 -9.63 -12.40 9.05
N PRO A 17 -10.17 -11.74 10.08
CA PRO A 17 -11.37 -10.91 9.93
C PRO A 17 -11.14 -9.83 8.88
N GLU A 18 -12.20 -9.51 8.14
CA GLU A 18 -12.18 -8.35 7.24
C GLU A 18 -12.22 -7.07 8.05
N VAL A 19 -11.34 -6.12 7.71
CA VAL A 19 -11.36 -4.78 8.29
C VAL A 19 -12.32 -3.94 7.45
N PRO A 20 -13.35 -3.32 8.06
CA PRO A 20 -14.20 -2.39 7.34
C PRO A 20 -13.37 -1.27 6.72
N PRO A 21 -13.75 -0.77 5.53
CA PRO A 21 -13.03 0.30 4.88
C PRO A 21 -12.88 1.53 5.79
N ALA A 22 -11.67 2.09 5.81
CA ALA A 22 -11.38 3.36 6.46
C ALA A 22 -11.99 4.54 5.69
N VAL A 23 -11.90 4.49 4.36
CA VAL A 23 -12.37 5.53 3.45
C VAL A 23 -13.11 4.93 2.28
N GLU A 24 -14.05 5.71 1.75
CA GLU A 24 -14.88 5.39 0.60
C GLU A 24 -14.91 6.59 -0.34
N THR A 25 -15.05 6.34 -1.64
CA THR A 25 -15.29 7.36 -2.67
C THR A 25 -16.77 7.35 -3.06
N THR A 26 -17.10 8.01 -4.17
CA THR A 26 -18.44 8.04 -4.74
C THR A 26 -18.59 6.95 -5.80
N ASP A 27 -19.77 6.32 -5.88
CA ASP A 27 -20.04 5.34 -6.95
C ASP A 27 -19.84 5.93 -8.36
N VAL A 28 -20.09 7.22 -8.52
CA VAL A 28 -19.94 7.94 -9.79
C VAL A 28 -18.49 7.84 -10.28
N HIS A 29 -17.52 8.03 -9.39
CA HIS A 29 -16.11 7.97 -9.73
C HIS A 29 -15.69 6.61 -10.32
N VAL A 30 -16.17 5.49 -9.75
CA VAL A 30 -15.84 4.16 -10.28
C VAL A 30 -16.58 3.84 -11.57
N ARG A 31 -17.83 4.29 -11.73
CA ARG A 31 -18.55 4.12 -13.01
C ARG A 31 -17.87 4.88 -14.14
N GLU A 32 -17.52 6.14 -13.92
CA GLU A 32 -16.78 6.95 -14.92
C GLU A 32 -15.42 6.35 -15.26
N THR A 33 -14.77 5.70 -14.28
CA THR A 33 -13.50 4.99 -14.51
C THR A 33 -13.74 3.69 -15.29
N ALA A 34 -14.79 2.93 -14.97
CA ALA A 34 -15.17 1.72 -15.69
C ALA A 34 -15.51 2.03 -17.16
N ASP A 35 -16.24 3.11 -17.44
CA ASP A 35 -16.54 3.56 -18.80
C ASP A 35 -15.26 3.83 -19.61
N GLN A 36 -14.24 4.44 -18.98
CA GLN A 36 -12.94 4.67 -19.63
C GLN A 36 -12.13 3.38 -19.83
N ILE A 37 -12.20 2.45 -18.88
CA ILE A 37 -11.57 1.14 -19.02
C ILE A 37 -12.18 0.41 -20.21
N ALA A 38 -13.51 0.37 -20.30
CA ALA A 38 -14.24 -0.26 -21.41
C ALA A 38 -13.88 0.38 -22.75
N GLU A 39 -13.83 1.72 -22.84
CA GLU A 39 -13.46 2.42 -24.08
C GLU A 39 -12.07 2.00 -24.58
N HIS A 40 -11.06 1.98 -23.70
CA HIS A 40 -9.72 1.52 -24.07
C HIS A 40 -9.69 0.02 -24.38
N ALA A 41 -10.38 -0.81 -23.60
CA ALA A 41 -10.36 -2.26 -23.79
C ALA A 41 -11.04 -2.66 -25.11
N ASP A 42 -12.18 -2.07 -25.45
CA ASP A 42 -12.89 -2.27 -26.72
C ASP A 42 -12.00 -1.89 -27.92
N ALA A 43 -11.36 -0.72 -27.86
CA ALA A 43 -10.46 -0.25 -28.90
C ALA A 43 -9.24 -1.19 -29.05
N ALA A 44 -8.66 -1.61 -27.92
CA ALA A 44 -7.52 -2.50 -27.86
C ALA A 44 -7.85 -3.90 -28.41
N LEU A 45 -8.97 -4.51 -28.03
CA LEU A 45 -9.39 -5.82 -28.53
C LEU A 45 -9.65 -5.80 -30.04
N ALA A 46 -10.34 -4.76 -30.54
CA ALA A 46 -10.59 -4.60 -31.97
C ALA A 46 -9.30 -4.39 -32.79
N ALA A 47 -8.28 -3.75 -32.21
CA ALA A 47 -6.97 -3.63 -32.82
C ALA A 47 -6.14 -4.93 -32.70
N TRP A 48 -6.24 -5.62 -31.56
CA TRP A 48 -5.54 -6.87 -31.29
C TRP A 48 -5.89 -7.97 -32.31
N ASP A 49 -7.17 -8.09 -32.67
CA ASP A 49 -7.66 -9.06 -33.68
C ASP A 49 -7.03 -8.88 -35.08
N ARG A 50 -6.43 -7.72 -35.34
CA ARG A 50 -5.79 -7.38 -36.63
C ARG A 50 -4.28 -7.56 -36.62
N LEU A 51 -3.68 -7.90 -35.48
CA LEU A 51 -2.25 -8.14 -35.37
C LEU A 51 -1.89 -9.50 -36.01
N ASP A 52 -1.06 -9.47 -37.05
CA ASP A 52 -0.47 -10.67 -37.64
C ASP A 52 0.63 -11.21 -36.70
N ASP A 53 0.43 -12.41 -36.14
CA ASP A 53 1.35 -13.15 -35.24
C ASP A 53 2.11 -12.25 -34.23
N PRO A 54 1.54 -11.97 -33.03
CA PRO A 54 2.26 -11.24 -32.00
C PRO A 54 3.57 -11.98 -31.66
N SER A 55 4.62 -11.21 -31.33
CA SER A 55 5.92 -11.74 -30.91
C SER A 55 5.78 -12.86 -29.88
N GLU A 56 6.70 -13.82 -29.83
CA GLU A 56 6.59 -15.01 -28.94
C GLU A 56 6.33 -14.67 -27.45
N GLN A 57 6.72 -13.47 -26.99
CA GLN A 57 6.38 -12.91 -25.68
C GLN A 57 6.14 -11.40 -25.77
N PRO A 58 4.92 -10.94 -26.09
CA PRO A 58 4.64 -9.51 -26.15
C PRO A 58 4.54 -8.94 -24.72
N PRO A 59 4.98 -7.68 -24.49
CA PRO A 59 4.88 -7.02 -23.18
C PRO A 59 3.42 -6.75 -22.75
N VAL A 60 2.50 -6.79 -23.71
CA VAL A 60 1.04 -6.65 -23.56
C VAL A 60 0.39 -7.94 -24.05
N THR A 61 -0.60 -8.46 -23.33
CA THR A 61 -1.33 -9.68 -23.71
C THR A 61 -2.82 -9.39 -23.89
N SER A 62 -3.49 -10.12 -24.79
CA SER A 62 -4.96 -10.05 -24.93
C SER A 62 -5.66 -10.37 -23.61
N ALA A 63 -5.14 -11.34 -22.84
CA ALA A 63 -5.68 -11.72 -21.54
C ALA A 63 -5.72 -10.55 -20.54
N ASN A 64 -4.74 -9.64 -20.56
CA ASN A 64 -4.77 -8.45 -19.70
C ASN A 64 -5.86 -7.47 -20.15
N ILE A 65 -6.11 -7.36 -21.45
CA ILE A 65 -7.13 -6.47 -22.02
C ILE A 65 -8.53 -7.05 -21.74
N GLU A 66 -8.72 -8.35 -21.96
CA GLU A 66 -9.94 -9.10 -21.63
C GLU A 66 -10.28 -9.01 -20.13
N SER A 67 -9.28 -9.14 -19.26
CA SER A 67 -9.46 -8.97 -17.81
C SER A 67 -9.91 -7.55 -17.44
N ALA A 68 -9.44 -6.53 -18.16
CA ALA A 68 -9.84 -5.15 -17.93
C ALA A 68 -11.28 -4.88 -18.41
N ASP A 69 -11.66 -5.46 -19.55
CA ASP A 69 -13.04 -5.42 -20.08
C ASP A 69 -14.04 -6.12 -19.14
N GLU A 70 -13.67 -7.30 -18.63
CA GLU A 70 -14.47 -8.04 -17.64
C GLU A 70 -14.66 -7.19 -16.38
N PHE A 71 -13.58 -6.59 -15.86
CA PHE A 71 -13.66 -5.70 -14.70
C PHE A 71 -14.60 -4.50 -14.95
N ALA A 72 -14.53 -3.87 -16.13
CA ALA A 72 -15.39 -2.73 -16.47
C ALA A 72 -16.88 -3.14 -16.55
N THR A 73 -17.16 -4.34 -17.08
CA THR A 73 -18.51 -4.89 -17.17
C THR A 73 -19.08 -5.27 -15.79
N GLU A 74 -18.23 -5.76 -14.89
CA GLU A 74 -18.60 -6.21 -13.53
C GLU A 74 -18.47 -5.11 -12.47
N ALA A 75 -18.17 -3.87 -12.87
CA ALA A 75 -17.76 -2.80 -11.96
C ALA A 75 -18.72 -2.65 -10.76
N PRO A 76 -18.18 -2.56 -9.53
CA PRO A 76 -18.97 -2.69 -8.32
C PRO A 76 -20.00 -1.57 -8.15
N THR A 77 -21.18 -1.93 -7.61
CA THR A 77 -22.31 -1.02 -7.39
C THR A 77 -22.42 -0.50 -5.95
N LYS A 78 -21.38 -0.67 -5.15
CA LYS A 78 -21.32 -0.22 -3.74
C LYS A 78 -20.29 0.90 -3.61
N PRO A 79 -20.37 1.73 -2.55
CA PRO A 79 -19.40 2.79 -2.30
C PRO A 79 -17.98 2.26 -2.47
N PRO A 80 -17.19 2.81 -3.41
CA PRO A 80 -15.91 2.22 -3.74
C PRO A 80 -14.88 2.53 -2.67
N VAL A 81 -14.14 1.50 -2.26
CA VAL A 81 -13.11 1.58 -1.22
C VAL A 81 -11.73 1.72 -1.86
N VAL A 82 -10.69 1.98 -1.07
CA VAL A 82 -9.31 2.12 -1.59
C VAL A 82 -8.89 0.96 -2.49
N SER A 83 -9.16 -0.28 -2.10
CA SER A 83 -8.81 -1.45 -2.93
C SER A 83 -9.56 -1.50 -4.27
N THR A 84 -10.81 -1.02 -4.32
CA THR A 84 -11.57 -0.88 -5.57
C THR A 84 -10.97 0.20 -6.47
N VAL A 85 -10.57 1.35 -5.90
CA VAL A 85 -9.93 2.43 -6.65
C VAL A 85 -8.57 1.99 -7.20
N GLU A 86 -7.77 1.28 -6.40
CA GLU A 86 -6.50 0.70 -6.84
C GLU A 86 -6.68 -0.33 -7.96
N SER A 87 -7.66 -1.22 -7.81
CA SER A 87 -7.99 -2.22 -8.82
C SER A 87 -8.48 -1.57 -10.12
N SER A 88 -9.34 -0.55 -10.04
CA SER A 88 -9.82 0.17 -11.21
C SER A 88 -8.66 0.81 -11.98
N GLY A 89 -7.71 1.40 -11.26
CA GLY A 89 -6.56 1.99 -11.91
C GLY A 89 -5.53 1.01 -12.46
N LEU A 90 -5.42 -0.20 -11.90
CA LEU A 90 -4.65 -1.28 -12.52
C LEU A 90 -5.27 -1.67 -13.87
N HIS A 91 -6.58 -1.89 -13.92
CA HIS A 91 -7.28 -2.25 -15.16
C HIS A 91 -7.27 -1.12 -16.18
N LEU A 92 -7.39 0.15 -15.76
CA LEU A 92 -7.21 1.29 -16.66
C LEU A 92 -5.80 1.33 -17.26
N HIS A 93 -4.78 1.08 -16.45
CA HIS A 93 -3.41 1.01 -16.94
C HIS A 93 -3.26 -0.09 -17.99
N GLN A 94 -3.77 -1.29 -17.72
CA GLN A 94 -3.72 -2.44 -18.64
C GLN A 94 -4.48 -2.16 -19.95
N ALA A 95 -5.70 -1.65 -19.87
CA ALA A 95 -6.52 -1.33 -21.05
C ALA A 95 -5.86 -0.24 -21.90
N ALA A 96 -5.43 0.87 -21.30
CA ALA A 96 -4.76 1.95 -22.00
C ALA A 96 -3.41 1.51 -22.60
N GLN A 97 -2.68 0.62 -21.91
CA GLN A 97 -1.44 0.03 -22.45
C GLN A 97 -1.75 -0.84 -23.66
N GLY A 98 -2.82 -1.65 -23.59
CA GLY A 98 -3.31 -2.47 -24.70
C GLY A 98 -3.68 -1.67 -25.94
N ASP A 99 -4.47 -0.61 -25.74
CA ASP A 99 -4.94 0.28 -26.80
C ASP A 99 -3.75 0.95 -27.51
N ALA A 100 -2.88 1.60 -26.73
CA ALA A 100 -1.72 2.28 -27.27
C ALA A 100 -0.74 1.32 -27.97
N TYR A 101 -0.47 0.16 -27.39
CA TYR A 101 0.43 -0.84 -27.98
C TYR A 101 -0.10 -1.36 -29.31
N THR A 102 -1.33 -1.87 -29.33
CA THR A 102 -1.92 -2.49 -30.53
C THR A 102 -2.02 -1.50 -31.68
N ARG A 103 -2.47 -0.27 -31.41
CA ARG A 103 -2.54 0.79 -32.41
C ARG A 103 -1.15 1.23 -32.87
N ALA A 104 -0.16 1.31 -31.98
CA ALA A 104 1.20 1.68 -32.37
C ALA A 104 1.85 0.61 -33.26
N VAL A 105 1.62 -0.68 -33.00
CA VAL A 105 2.08 -1.79 -33.87
C VAL A 105 1.42 -1.73 -35.26
N LEU A 106 0.18 -1.25 -35.34
CA LEU A 106 -0.52 -1.07 -36.61
C LEU A 106 -0.18 0.25 -37.32
N ASP A 107 0.71 1.08 -36.76
CA ASP A 107 0.98 2.45 -37.20
C ASP A 107 -0.29 3.35 -37.21
N GLU A 108 -1.22 3.12 -36.27
CA GLU A 108 -2.52 3.81 -36.10
C GLU A 108 -2.62 4.65 -34.81
N PHE A 109 -1.53 4.70 -34.03
CA PHE A 109 -1.43 5.55 -32.85
C PHE A 109 -0.94 6.95 -33.25
N ASP A 110 -1.89 7.85 -33.50
CA ASP A 110 -1.64 9.23 -33.93
C ASP A 110 -1.56 10.23 -32.76
N ASP A 111 -1.90 9.77 -31.54
CA ASP A 111 -1.91 10.61 -30.36
C ASP A 111 -0.49 10.85 -29.84
N ASP A 112 -0.27 12.00 -29.19
CA ASP A 112 0.93 12.21 -28.40
C ASP A 112 0.82 11.39 -27.09
N PRO A 113 1.73 10.42 -26.82
CA PRO A 113 1.63 9.59 -25.63
C PRO A 113 1.81 10.38 -24.33
N THR A 114 2.37 11.59 -24.41
CA THR A 114 2.53 12.53 -23.28
C THR A 114 1.36 13.52 -23.15
N ALA A 115 0.35 13.43 -24.03
CA ALA A 115 -0.79 14.34 -24.01
C ALA A 115 -1.47 14.37 -22.63
N GLY A 116 -1.62 15.58 -22.09
CA GLY A 116 -2.22 15.81 -20.78
C GLY A 116 -1.26 15.71 -19.60
N VAL A 117 0.07 15.58 -19.82
CA VAL A 117 1.06 15.65 -18.73
C VAL A 117 1.09 17.03 -18.07
N ASP A 118 1.29 18.10 -18.85
CA ASP A 118 1.37 19.47 -18.30
C ASP A 118 0.04 19.89 -17.66
N ASP A 119 -1.09 19.66 -18.33
CA ASP A 119 -2.43 19.93 -17.78
C ASP A 119 -2.68 19.14 -16.48
N GLY A 120 -2.21 17.90 -16.43
CA GLY A 120 -2.31 17.05 -15.25
C GLY A 120 -1.48 17.60 -14.08
N LEU A 121 -0.25 18.05 -14.32
CA LEU A 121 0.62 18.65 -13.31
C LEU A 121 0.06 19.99 -12.79
N GLU A 122 -0.53 20.80 -13.68
CA GLU A 122 -1.26 22.01 -13.30
C GLU A 122 -2.44 21.66 -12.39
N THR A 123 -3.23 20.65 -12.77
CA THR A 123 -4.39 20.20 -11.97
C THR A 123 -3.96 19.65 -10.61
N VAL A 124 -2.84 18.92 -10.52
CA VAL A 124 -2.29 18.47 -9.23
C VAL A 124 -1.94 19.66 -8.35
N THR A 125 -1.22 20.64 -8.89
CA THR A 125 -0.84 21.87 -8.17
C THR A 125 -2.08 22.63 -7.69
N GLU A 126 -3.09 22.76 -8.56
CA GLU A 126 -4.36 23.40 -8.23
C GLU A 126 -5.06 22.67 -7.07
N LEU A 127 -5.27 21.35 -7.18
CA LEU A 127 -5.95 20.58 -6.15
C LEU A 127 -5.21 20.57 -4.82
N ALA A 128 -3.88 20.44 -4.84
CA ALA A 128 -3.05 20.52 -3.64
C ALA A 128 -3.20 21.88 -2.95
N SER A 129 -3.19 22.98 -3.70
CA SER A 129 -3.37 24.33 -3.16
C SER A 129 -4.75 24.60 -2.56
N GLN A 130 -5.76 23.81 -2.96
CA GLN A 130 -7.12 23.91 -2.45
C GLN A 130 -7.38 22.97 -1.25
N PHE A 131 -6.41 22.15 -0.83
CA PHE A 131 -6.57 21.28 0.32
C PHE A 131 -6.46 22.11 1.61
N GLU A 132 -7.58 22.23 2.32
CA GLU A 132 -7.69 23.03 3.54
C GLU A 132 -7.44 22.14 4.76
N TYR A 133 -6.45 22.51 5.59
CA TYR A 133 -6.11 21.81 6.82
C TYR A 133 -7.05 22.21 7.98
N GLU A 134 -8.35 21.97 7.79
CA GLU A 134 -9.41 22.30 8.74
C GLU A 134 -10.32 21.09 8.95
N THR A 135 -10.65 20.78 10.21
CA THR A 135 -11.44 19.60 10.55
C THR A 135 -12.22 19.76 11.86
N ALA A 136 -13.41 19.16 11.91
CA ALA A 136 -14.15 18.91 13.16
C ALA A 136 -14.03 17.45 13.63
N ALA A 137 -13.47 16.57 12.80
CA ALA A 137 -13.39 15.13 13.00
C ALA A 137 -11.99 14.61 12.61
N PRO A 138 -10.97 14.78 13.49
CA PRO A 138 -9.56 14.56 13.17
C PRO A 138 -9.26 13.18 12.56
N GLU A 139 -9.86 12.10 13.07
CA GLU A 139 -9.64 10.76 12.53
C GLU A 139 -10.14 10.59 11.10
N THR A 140 -11.34 11.10 10.82
CA THR A 140 -11.90 11.09 9.47
C THR A 140 -11.04 11.92 8.53
N PHE A 141 -10.65 13.13 8.96
CA PHE A 141 -9.78 14.01 8.19
C PHE A 141 -8.43 13.36 7.87
N LEU A 142 -7.78 12.73 8.85
CA LEU A 142 -6.48 12.10 8.67
C LEU A 142 -6.56 10.87 7.73
N ALA A 143 -7.60 10.04 7.88
CA ALA A 143 -7.79 8.87 7.02
C ALA A 143 -8.03 9.28 5.56
N TYR A 144 -8.92 10.22 5.30
CA TYR A 144 -9.19 10.72 3.95
C TYR A 144 -8.04 11.58 3.41
N GLY A 145 -7.46 12.45 4.23
CA GLY A 145 -6.33 13.30 3.87
C GLY A 145 -5.12 12.48 3.43
N LYS A 146 -4.83 11.35 4.10
CA LYS A 146 -3.80 10.40 3.66
C LYS A 146 -4.08 9.91 2.24
N SER A 147 -5.31 9.49 1.93
CA SER A 147 -5.69 8.98 0.60
C SER A 147 -5.68 10.07 -0.49
N ILE A 148 -6.08 11.30 -0.16
CA ILE A 148 -6.07 12.45 -1.07
C ILE A 148 -4.63 12.80 -1.44
N GLU A 149 -3.80 13.09 -0.43
CA GLU A 149 -2.41 13.50 -0.64
C GLU A 149 -1.56 12.38 -1.23
N TYR A 150 -1.79 11.12 -0.85
CA TYR A 150 -1.17 9.96 -1.52
C TYR A 150 -1.47 9.95 -3.02
N SER A 151 -2.73 10.14 -3.39
CA SER A 151 -3.14 10.11 -4.80
C SER A 151 -2.53 11.27 -5.57
N LEU A 152 -2.52 12.48 -5.00
CA LEU A 152 -1.85 13.65 -5.61
C LEU A 152 -0.35 13.43 -5.77
N HIS A 153 0.34 12.92 -4.76
CA HIS A 153 1.77 12.64 -4.84
C HIS A 153 2.09 11.59 -5.92
N GLN A 154 1.32 10.51 -6.00
CA GLN A 154 1.49 9.50 -7.05
C GLN A 154 1.20 10.08 -8.45
N ALA A 155 0.20 10.96 -8.57
CA ALA A 155 -0.08 11.67 -9.81
C ALA A 155 1.11 12.54 -10.22
N GLU A 156 1.61 13.38 -9.31
CA GLU A 156 2.73 14.28 -9.55
C GLU A 156 3.99 13.52 -9.96
N SER A 157 4.38 12.51 -9.18
CA SER A 157 5.57 11.70 -9.49
C SER A 157 5.38 10.92 -10.80
N GLY A 158 4.17 10.47 -11.11
CA GLY A 158 3.87 9.72 -12.32
C GLY A 158 3.94 10.59 -13.58
N LEU A 159 3.36 11.78 -13.52
CA LEU A 159 3.35 12.75 -14.62
C LEU A 159 4.73 13.39 -14.83
N SER A 160 5.41 13.78 -13.75
CA SER A 160 6.73 14.42 -13.82
C SER A 160 7.77 13.54 -14.51
N ARG A 161 7.75 12.22 -14.25
CA ARG A 161 8.62 11.24 -14.92
C ARG A 161 8.37 11.12 -16.41
N ARG A 162 7.21 11.56 -16.90
CA ARG A 162 6.75 11.39 -18.29
C ARG A 162 6.74 12.68 -19.09
N ARG A 163 7.04 13.81 -18.45
CA ARG A 163 7.08 15.14 -19.09
C ARG A 163 8.04 15.20 -20.26
N ASP A 164 9.22 14.63 -20.07
CA ASP A 164 10.29 14.60 -21.06
C ASP A 164 10.55 13.17 -21.53
N ALA A 165 9.53 12.32 -21.57
CA ALA A 165 9.68 10.95 -22.03
C ALA A 165 9.98 10.92 -23.54
N GLU A 166 11.17 10.45 -23.89
CA GLU A 166 11.60 10.25 -25.27
C GLU A 166 11.15 8.87 -25.76
N ILE A 167 10.69 8.81 -27.01
CA ILE A 167 10.31 7.57 -27.69
C ILE A 167 11.38 7.25 -28.73
N ASP A 168 12.35 6.44 -28.31
CA ASP A 168 13.52 6.03 -29.09
C ASP A 168 13.50 4.51 -29.26
N GLY A 169 12.77 4.04 -30.28
CA GLY A 169 12.75 2.62 -30.67
C GLY A 169 13.27 2.46 -32.09
N GLU A 170 14.30 1.63 -32.28
CA GLU A 170 14.83 1.28 -33.62
C GLU A 170 13.87 0.35 -34.37
N ASP A 171 13.22 -0.56 -33.65
CA ASP A 171 12.21 -1.49 -34.16
C ASP A 171 10.79 -1.07 -33.79
N ARG A 172 9.82 -1.45 -34.65
CA ARG A 172 8.40 -1.07 -34.52
C ARG A 172 7.80 -1.53 -33.18
N SER A 173 8.08 -2.76 -32.75
CA SER A 173 7.56 -3.31 -31.50
C SER A 173 8.12 -2.58 -30.27
N ASP A 174 9.41 -2.27 -30.25
CA ASP A 174 10.06 -1.55 -29.15
C ASP A 174 9.50 -0.13 -29.02
N ARG A 175 9.29 0.53 -30.17
CA ARG A 175 8.63 1.84 -30.21
C ARG A 175 7.19 1.76 -29.69
N ALA A 176 6.43 0.73 -30.07
CA ALA A 176 5.07 0.52 -29.58
C ALA A 176 5.02 0.27 -28.08
N GLU A 177 5.98 -0.48 -27.52
CA GLU A 177 6.11 -0.71 -26.08
C GLU A 177 6.36 0.58 -25.31
N GLN A 178 7.28 1.43 -25.79
CA GLN A 178 7.56 2.72 -25.17
C GLN A 178 6.34 3.65 -25.19
N ILE A 179 5.66 3.74 -26.35
CA ILE A 179 4.41 4.51 -26.48
C ILE A 179 3.38 4.02 -25.47
N ALA A 180 3.18 2.70 -25.39
CA ALA A 180 2.21 2.09 -24.49
C ALA A 180 2.55 2.34 -23.01
N ALA A 181 3.82 2.23 -22.62
CA ALA A 181 4.27 2.46 -21.24
C ALA A 181 4.14 3.93 -20.80
N VAL A 182 4.43 4.87 -21.71
CA VAL A 182 4.23 6.30 -21.45
C VAL A 182 2.74 6.60 -21.34
N TYR A 183 1.95 6.25 -22.37
CA TYR A 183 0.53 6.56 -22.45
C TYR A 183 -0.28 6.00 -21.27
N SER A 184 -0.16 4.69 -21.01
CA SER A 184 -0.86 4.04 -19.89
C SER A 184 -0.47 4.60 -18.53
N GLY A 185 0.77 5.06 -18.38
CA GLY A 185 1.22 5.72 -17.18
C GLY A 185 0.70 7.15 -17.02
N VAL A 186 0.54 7.89 -18.12
CA VAL A 186 -0.17 9.19 -18.12
C VAL A 186 -1.62 8.99 -17.74
N GLN A 187 -2.33 8.03 -18.34
CA GLN A 187 -3.73 7.74 -18.00
C GLN A 187 -3.89 7.36 -16.53
N ARG A 188 -3.03 6.47 -16.00
CA ARG A 188 -3.05 6.11 -14.57
C ARG A 188 -2.81 7.31 -13.68
N SER A 189 -1.85 8.17 -14.01
CA SER A 189 -1.53 9.34 -13.19
C SER A 189 -2.64 10.41 -13.25
N ARG A 190 -3.32 10.57 -14.39
CA ARG A 190 -4.51 11.43 -14.52
C ARG A 190 -5.70 10.89 -13.73
N LEU A 191 -5.88 9.56 -13.71
CA LEU A 191 -6.88 8.94 -12.83
C LEU A 191 -6.60 9.26 -11.36
N ARG A 192 -5.33 9.20 -10.91
CA ARG A 192 -4.97 9.57 -9.52
C ARG A 192 -5.40 10.99 -9.11
N VAL A 193 -5.36 11.94 -10.05
CA VAL A 193 -5.90 13.30 -9.83
C VAL A 193 -7.41 13.26 -9.56
N ARG A 194 -8.15 12.42 -10.30
CA ARG A 194 -9.59 12.21 -10.10
C ARG A 194 -9.88 11.44 -8.82
N ASP A 195 -9.07 10.45 -8.45
CA ASP A 195 -9.15 9.73 -7.18
C ASP A 195 -9.07 10.73 -6.01
N ALA A 196 -8.06 11.60 -6.03
CA ALA A 196 -7.88 12.65 -5.01
C ALA A 196 -9.10 13.57 -4.90
N LYS A 197 -9.65 13.98 -6.05
CA LYS A 197 -10.86 14.80 -6.08
C LYS A 197 -12.07 14.06 -5.48
N ALA A 198 -12.28 12.79 -5.83
CA ALA A 198 -13.38 11.98 -5.32
C ALA A 198 -13.28 11.77 -3.79
N TYR A 199 -12.08 11.49 -3.27
CA TYR A 199 -11.86 11.41 -1.82
C TYR A 199 -12.12 12.75 -1.12
N ARG A 200 -11.71 13.87 -1.73
CA ARG A 200 -11.95 15.21 -1.16
C ARG A 200 -13.44 15.56 -1.12
N GLU A 201 -14.20 15.20 -2.15
CA GLU A 201 -15.66 15.36 -2.16
C GLU A 201 -16.29 14.51 -1.06
N ALA A 202 -15.90 13.24 -0.93
CA ALA A 202 -16.38 12.34 0.11
C ALA A 202 -16.00 12.81 1.53
N LEU A 203 -14.82 13.40 1.71
CA LEU A 203 -14.40 14.02 2.97
C LEU A 203 -15.31 15.20 3.32
N ARG A 204 -15.54 16.13 2.38
CA ARG A 204 -16.37 17.32 2.62
C ARG A 204 -17.82 17.01 3.00
N GLU A 205 -18.35 15.87 2.58
CA GLU A 205 -19.67 15.38 3.01
C GLU A 205 -19.69 14.89 4.46
N ARG A 206 -18.54 14.44 4.99
CA ARG A 206 -18.40 13.83 6.32
C ARG A 206 -17.83 14.79 7.36
N ASP A 207 -16.96 15.68 6.93
CA ASP A 207 -16.30 16.71 7.73
C ASP A 207 -16.35 18.03 6.95
N SER A 208 -17.18 18.95 7.43
CA SER A 208 -17.35 20.25 6.79
C SER A 208 -16.19 21.21 7.01
N GLY A 209 -15.21 20.84 7.86
CA GLY A 209 -14.16 21.74 8.33
C GLY A 209 -14.70 22.75 9.34
N SER A 210 -13.95 23.00 10.41
CA SER A 210 -14.28 24.05 11.37
C SER A 210 -13.04 24.65 12.02
N ASP A 211 -12.10 23.80 12.42
CA ASP A 211 -10.95 24.20 13.21
C ASP A 211 -9.63 23.91 12.48
N PRO A 212 -8.69 24.87 12.42
CA PRO A 212 -7.41 24.66 11.76
C PRO A 212 -6.58 23.63 12.53
N ILE A 213 -6.08 22.61 11.82
CA ILE A 213 -5.26 21.53 12.40
C ILE A 213 -3.78 21.61 12.01
N GLY A 214 -3.39 22.45 11.05
CA GLY A 214 -2.03 22.49 10.49
C GLY A 214 -0.91 22.62 11.55
N ASN A 215 -1.05 23.53 12.52
CA ASN A 215 -0.06 23.67 13.60
C ASN A 215 0.00 22.43 14.50
N ALA A 216 -1.16 21.83 14.80
CA ALA A 216 -1.22 20.61 15.61
C ALA A 216 -0.59 19.43 14.85
N LEU A 217 -0.78 19.31 13.54
CA LEU A 217 -0.10 18.30 12.71
C LEU A 217 1.42 18.45 12.77
N ALA A 218 1.94 19.67 12.67
CA ALA A 218 3.37 19.93 12.78
C ALA A 218 3.92 19.54 14.16
N GLU A 219 3.23 19.92 15.25
CA GLU A 219 3.64 19.52 16.62
C GLU A 219 3.64 17.99 16.80
N ARG A 220 2.62 17.30 16.26
CA ARG A 220 2.52 15.83 16.32
C ARG A 220 3.59 15.13 15.50
N ARG A 221 3.93 15.69 14.34
CA ARG A 221 5.05 15.24 13.52
C ARG A 221 6.36 15.35 14.30
N ASP A 222 6.65 16.51 14.87
CA ASP A 222 7.87 16.73 15.64
C ASP A 222 7.97 15.76 16.84
N GLU A 223 6.84 15.47 17.50
CA GLU A 223 6.78 14.45 18.56
C GLU A 223 7.04 13.03 18.03
N LEU A 224 6.44 12.65 16.90
CA LEU A 224 6.65 11.36 16.25
C LEU A 224 8.12 11.18 15.79
N GLU A 225 8.71 12.21 15.18
CA GLU A 225 10.11 12.21 14.76
C GLU A 225 11.04 11.95 15.95
N GLY A 226 10.84 12.66 17.06
CA GLY A 226 11.61 12.43 18.29
C GLY A 226 11.46 11.02 18.84
N ARG A 227 10.24 10.45 18.83
CA ARG A 227 10.01 9.06 19.25
C ARG A 227 10.67 8.04 18.31
N ILE A 228 10.75 8.33 17.00
CA ILE A 228 11.35 7.43 16.02
C ILE A 228 12.87 7.47 16.07
N ASP A 229 13.48 8.63 16.28
CA ASP A 229 14.94 8.77 16.38
C ASP A 229 15.52 7.85 17.45
N ASP A 230 14.87 7.81 18.63
CA ASP A 230 15.25 6.90 19.72
C ASP A 230 15.14 5.42 19.29
N LEU A 231 14.06 5.05 18.60
CA LEU A 231 13.82 3.69 18.12
C LEU A 231 14.81 3.27 17.02
N LEU A 232 15.24 4.21 16.18
CA LEU A 232 16.24 3.95 15.15
C LEU A 232 17.61 3.66 15.75
N ALA A 233 18.01 4.40 16.80
CA ALA A 233 19.25 4.11 17.53
C ALA A 233 19.21 2.70 18.13
N THR A 234 18.11 2.32 18.79
CA THR A 234 17.92 0.94 19.31
C THR A 234 17.97 -0.10 18.19
N ARG A 235 17.36 0.20 17.04
CA ARG A 235 17.38 -0.69 15.87
C ARG A 235 18.79 -0.85 15.30
N GLU A 236 19.61 0.20 15.28
CA GLU A 236 21.01 0.14 14.84
C GLU A 236 21.83 -0.79 15.75
N GLU A 237 21.62 -0.72 17.07
CA GLU A 237 22.25 -1.65 18.02
C GLU A 237 21.88 -3.12 17.75
N TRP A 238 20.66 -3.41 17.29
CA TRP A 238 20.31 -4.77 16.85
C TRP A 238 21.09 -5.20 15.60
N GLY A 239 21.29 -4.27 14.66
CA GLY A 239 22.12 -4.46 13.46
C GLY A 239 23.55 -4.87 13.82
N ASP A 240 24.18 -4.12 14.73
CA ASP A 240 25.54 -4.39 15.21
C ASP A 240 25.68 -5.79 15.84
N ARG A 241 24.63 -6.27 16.51
CA ARG A 241 24.62 -7.62 17.12
C ARG A 241 24.52 -8.73 16.08
N PHE A 242 23.84 -8.50 14.96
CA PHE A 242 23.89 -9.43 13.83
C PHE A 242 25.27 -9.46 13.18
N ASP A 243 25.91 -8.29 13.01
CA ASP A 243 27.25 -8.17 12.44
C ASP A 243 28.33 -8.78 13.36
N ALA A 244 28.08 -8.82 14.67
CA ALA A 244 28.90 -9.53 15.65
C ALA A 244 28.65 -11.05 15.69
N ASP A 245 27.76 -11.59 14.85
CA ASP A 245 27.32 -12.99 14.84
C ASP A 245 26.87 -13.49 16.23
N GLU A 246 26.16 -12.65 16.99
CA GLU A 246 25.71 -12.99 18.35
C GLU A 246 24.67 -14.12 18.37
N PHE A 247 23.93 -14.30 17.27
CA PHE A 247 22.83 -15.25 17.16
C PHE A 247 23.11 -16.34 16.13
N GLU A 248 22.70 -17.57 16.43
CA GLU A 248 22.81 -18.73 15.54
C GLU A 248 21.46 -19.44 15.33
N GLY A 249 21.30 -20.13 14.19
CA GLY A 249 20.13 -20.96 13.89
C GLY A 249 18.82 -20.17 13.85
N GLU A 250 17.74 -20.79 14.33
CA GLU A 250 16.38 -20.22 14.33
C GLU A 250 16.31 -18.87 15.07
N ARG A 251 17.13 -18.70 16.11
CA ARG A 251 17.24 -17.45 16.86
C ARG A 251 17.71 -16.28 15.99
N ARG A 252 18.66 -16.55 15.07
CA ARG A 252 19.13 -15.59 14.08
C ARG A 252 18.04 -15.32 13.05
N ASP A 253 17.36 -16.37 12.58
CA ASP A 253 16.34 -16.27 11.54
C ASP A 253 15.14 -15.41 12.00
N VAL A 254 14.60 -15.66 13.20
CA VAL A 254 13.49 -14.87 13.77
C VAL A 254 13.87 -13.42 13.96
N ARG A 255 15.01 -13.16 14.61
CA ARG A 255 15.46 -11.80 14.90
C ARG A 255 15.78 -11.04 13.62
N SER A 256 16.44 -11.67 12.66
CA SER A 256 16.77 -11.05 11.37
C SER A 256 15.49 -10.77 10.57
N ALA A 257 14.50 -11.67 10.61
CA ALA A 257 13.20 -11.43 10.00
C ALA A 257 12.48 -10.23 10.67
N LEU A 258 12.46 -10.17 12.00
CA LEU A 258 11.88 -9.04 12.73
C LEU A 258 12.58 -7.72 12.39
N TYR A 259 13.91 -7.70 12.41
CA TYR A 259 14.73 -6.55 12.03
C TYR A 259 14.47 -6.08 10.59
N SER A 260 14.36 -7.02 9.65
CA SER A 260 14.10 -6.72 8.23
C SER A 260 12.71 -6.14 8.00
N ARG A 261 11.72 -6.52 8.83
CA ARG A 261 10.31 -6.14 8.67
C ARG A 261 9.85 -4.98 9.57
N SER A 262 10.59 -4.67 10.63
CA SER A 262 10.28 -3.62 11.63
C SER A 262 10.16 -2.22 11.06
N ALA A 263 10.90 -1.94 10.00
CA ALA A 263 10.73 -0.81 9.09
C ALA A 263 11.82 -0.97 8.04
N SER A 264 11.64 -0.41 6.85
CA SER A 264 12.73 -0.29 5.87
C SER A 264 13.79 0.75 6.29
N GLY A 265 14.08 0.89 7.59
CA GLY A 265 15.08 1.80 8.16
C GLY A 265 14.98 3.24 7.67
N GLU A 266 16.15 3.87 7.47
CA GLU A 266 16.30 5.24 6.95
C GLU A 266 15.53 5.48 5.65
N SER A 267 15.36 4.46 4.79
CA SER A 267 14.64 4.63 3.53
C SER A 267 13.14 4.91 3.72
N ALA A 268 12.55 4.46 4.83
CA ALA A 268 11.17 4.81 5.18
C ALA A 268 11.06 6.27 5.60
N LEU A 269 11.98 6.76 6.44
CA LEU A 269 12.00 8.16 6.84
C LEU A 269 12.36 9.11 5.71
N GLN A 270 13.34 8.78 4.88
CA GLN A 270 13.68 9.58 3.69
C GLN A 270 12.47 9.73 2.75
N ARG A 271 11.62 8.71 2.64
CA ARG A 271 10.36 8.80 1.90
C ARG A 271 9.37 9.73 2.59
N VAL A 272 9.18 9.60 3.91
CA VAL A 272 8.32 10.50 4.69
C VAL A 272 8.77 11.96 4.56
N THR A 273 10.06 12.24 4.77
CA THR A 273 10.65 13.58 4.61
C THR A 273 10.43 14.13 3.21
N ARG A 274 10.50 13.29 2.17
CA ARG A 274 10.17 13.71 0.80
C ARG A 274 8.70 14.14 0.69
N TYR A 275 7.77 13.34 1.21
CA TYR A 275 6.34 13.68 1.17
C TYR A 275 6.06 15.02 1.85
N LEU A 276 6.64 15.24 3.03
CA LEU A 276 6.52 16.49 3.78
C LEU A 276 7.12 17.68 3.02
N ASN A 277 8.31 17.52 2.44
CA ASN A 277 8.97 18.56 1.65
C ASN A 277 8.20 18.92 0.37
N ASP A 278 7.51 17.94 -0.21
CA ASP A 278 6.66 18.12 -1.39
C ASP A 278 5.29 18.74 -1.02
N GLY A 279 5.03 18.98 0.27
CA GLY A 279 3.80 19.64 0.76
C GLY A 279 2.65 18.70 1.12
N TYR A 280 2.90 17.38 1.20
CA TYR A 280 1.91 16.36 1.56
C TYR A 280 1.96 16.06 3.08
N GLU A 281 1.47 17.02 3.87
CA GLU A 281 1.57 17.02 5.34
C GLU A 281 0.79 15.89 6.03
N VAL A 282 -0.46 15.61 5.63
CA VAL A 282 -1.26 14.52 6.23
C VAL A 282 -0.67 13.15 5.88
N TYR A 283 -0.39 12.93 4.60
CA TYR A 283 0.17 11.67 4.10
C TYR A 283 1.53 11.40 4.73
N GLY A 284 2.40 12.41 4.80
CA GLY A 284 3.68 12.33 5.51
C GLY A 284 3.50 11.96 6.99
N THR A 285 2.64 12.67 7.70
CA THR A 285 2.43 12.48 9.15
C THR A 285 1.80 11.13 9.49
N VAL A 286 0.77 10.69 8.74
CA VAL A 286 0.15 9.36 8.95
C VAL A 286 1.12 8.23 8.58
N THR A 287 1.95 8.42 7.55
CA THR A 287 3.02 7.45 7.22
C THR A 287 4.08 7.39 8.31
N LEU A 288 4.42 8.53 8.92
CA LEU A 288 5.34 8.58 10.05
C LEU A 288 4.79 7.80 11.25
N ALA A 289 3.50 7.91 11.54
CA ALA A 289 2.85 7.14 12.59
C ALA A 289 2.87 5.62 12.32
N ASP A 290 2.66 5.19 11.06
CA ASP A 290 2.83 3.77 10.68
C ASP A 290 4.28 3.29 10.89
N VAL A 291 5.27 4.12 10.55
CA VAL A 291 6.69 3.81 10.83
C VAL A 291 6.94 3.67 12.33
N TRP A 292 6.43 4.60 13.14
CA TRP A 292 6.54 4.54 14.59
C TRP A 292 5.89 3.27 15.18
N LEU A 293 4.68 2.92 14.71
CA LEU A 293 3.98 1.71 15.13
C LEU A 293 4.81 0.46 14.87
N ARG A 294 5.37 0.32 13.66
CA ARG A 294 6.17 -0.86 13.30
C ARG A 294 7.49 -0.95 14.07
N LEU A 295 8.18 0.18 14.26
CA LEU A 295 9.43 0.22 15.02
C LEU A 295 9.20 -0.07 16.51
N THR A 296 8.16 0.51 17.10
CA THR A 296 7.79 0.27 18.50
C THR A 296 7.37 -1.18 18.71
N ALA A 297 6.53 -1.73 17.83
CA ALA A 297 6.13 -3.13 17.87
C ALA A 297 7.34 -4.08 17.78
N ALA A 298 8.29 -3.78 16.89
CA ALA A 298 9.51 -4.57 16.79
C ALA A 298 10.38 -4.49 18.04
N ARG A 299 10.48 -3.31 18.67
CA ARG A 299 11.24 -3.14 19.91
C ARG A 299 10.64 -3.98 21.02
N ASP A 300 9.34 -3.86 21.23
CA ASP A 300 8.63 -4.59 22.28
C ASP A 300 8.79 -6.11 22.09
N GLU A 301 8.72 -6.60 20.85
CA GLU A 301 8.90 -8.02 20.57
C GLU A 301 10.36 -8.47 20.67
N TRP A 302 11.32 -7.60 20.33
CA TRP A 302 12.73 -7.87 20.54
C TRP A 302 13.07 -8.02 22.03
N GLU A 303 12.62 -7.09 22.87
CA GLU A 303 12.77 -7.13 24.33
C GLU A 303 12.10 -8.38 24.94
N ARG A 304 10.96 -8.78 24.38
CA ARG A 304 10.28 -10.02 24.77
C ARG A 304 11.14 -11.25 24.47
N PHE A 305 11.76 -11.33 23.29
CA PHE A 305 12.67 -12.43 22.95
C PHE A 305 13.90 -12.49 23.85
N GLU A 306 14.41 -11.34 24.31
CA GLU A 306 15.52 -11.30 25.27
C GLU A 306 15.13 -11.83 26.66
N THR A 307 13.86 -11.66 27.04
CA THR A 307 13.37 -12.03 28.38
C THR A 307 12.89 -13.48 28.45
N ASP A 308 12.16 -13.94 27.43
CA ASP A 308 11.44 -15.21 27.46
C ASP A 308 12.26 -16.40 26.89
N GLU A 309 13.36 -16.14 26.17
CA GLU A 309 14.16 -17.12 25.42
C GLU A 309 13.36 -18.02 24.44
N THR A 310 12.10 -17.67 24.15
CA THR A 310 11.19 -18.35 23.21
C THR A 310 11.53 -18.04 21.75
N ASP A 311 12.70 -18.52 21.32
CA ASP A 311 13.21 -18.32 19.96
C ASP A 311 13.12 -19.59 19.09
N GLU A 312 12.36 -20.61 19.53
CA GLU A 312 12.14 -21.84 18.74
C GLU A 312 11.00 -21.61 17.73
N LEU A 313 11.27 -21.90 16.46
CA LEU A 313 10.31 -21.81 15.36
C LEU A 313 9.60 -23.15 15.18
N ASP A 314 8.63 -23.44 16.03
CA ASP A 314 7.71 -24.56 15.83
C ASP A 314 6.32 -24.10 15.37
N ALA A 315 5.56 -25.04 14.81
CA ALA A 315 4.24 -24.75 14.28
C ALA A 315 3.26 -24.25 15.36
N VAL A 316 3.43 -24.64 16.61
CA VAL A 316 2.56 -24.24 17.74
C VAL A 316 2.79 -22.78 18.08
N VAL A 317 4.05 -22.36 18.19
CA VAL A 317 4.43 -20.96 18.46
C VAL A 317 3.93 -20.03 17.35
N ILE A 318 4.05 -20.46 16.09
CA ILE A 318 3.55 -19.69 14.94
C ILE A 318 2.02 -19.60 14.95
N ASP A 319 1.32 -20.69 15.26
CA ASP A 319 -0.15 -20.70 15.41
C ASP A 319 -0.63 -19.76 16.51
N GLU A 320 0.03 -19.80 17.67
CA GLU A 320 -0.27 -18.95 18.82
C GLU A 320 -0.06 -17.47 18.48
N ALA A 321 1.04 -17.11 17.82
CA ALA A 321 1.28 -15.74 17.37
C ALA A 321 0.21 -15.24 16.39
N LYS A 322 -0.16 -16.04 15.38
CA LYS A 322 -1.25 -15.68 14.46
C LYS A 322 -2.56 -15.51 15.22
N ARG A 323 -2.89 -16.44 16.11
CA ARG A 323 -4.13 -16.40 16.90
C ARG A 323 -4.20 -15.15 17.77
N ASP A 324 -3.10 -14.78 18.40
CA ASP A 324 -3.00 -13.60 19.25
C ASP A 324 -3.15 -12.30 18.47
N ALA A 325 -2.54 -12.21 17.28
CA ALA A 325 -2.72 -11.07 16.38
C ALA A 325 -4.17 -10.97 15.87
N VAL A 326 -4.76 -12.10 15.45
CA VAL A 326 -6.16 -12.13 14.99
C VAL A 326 -7.13 -11.75 16.11
N SER A 327 -6.94 -12.27 17.33
CA SER A 327 -7.81 -11.92 18.47
C SER A 327 -7.76 -10.43 18.78
N ARG A 328 -6.56 -9.81 18.79
CA ARG A 328 -6.42 -8.36 19.01
C ARG A 328 -7.06 -7.53 17.91
N LEU A 329 -6.97 -7.99 16.66
CA LEU A 329 -7.64 -7.34 15.53
C LEU A 329 -9.16 -7.41 15.69
N GLU A 330 -9.70 -8.57 16.06
CA GLU A 330 -11.13 -8.74 16.35
C GLU A 330 -11.58 -7.82 17.50
N ASP A 331 -10.84 -7.80 18.61
CA ASP A 331 -11.15 -7.00 19.78
C ASP A 331 -11.12 -5.49 19.44
N LEU A 332 -10.08 -5.02 18.76
CA LEU A 332 -9.93 -3.60 18.43
C LEU A 332 -11.02 -3.12 17.45
N LEU A 333 -11.37 -3.93 16.45
CA LEU A 333 -12.47 -3.62 15.52
C LEU A 333 -13.84 -3.54 16.19
N VAL A 334 -14.02 -4.21 17.33
CA VAL A 334 -15.26 -4.12 18.14
C VAL A 334 -15.24 -2.87 19.02
N THR A 335 -14.09 -2.48 19.56
CA THR A 335 -13.98 -1.38 20.53
C THR A 335 -13.88 0.00 19.89
N ASP A 336 -13.22 0.11 18.74
CA ASP A 336 -12.98 1.38 18.07
C ASP A 336 -13.18 1.25 16.54
N PRO A 337 -14.36 1.64 16.04
CA PRO A 337 -14.69 1.56 14.64
C PRO A 337 -14.33 2.85 13.89
N GLU A 338 -13.50 3.76 14.38
CA GLU A 338 -13.24 5.02 13.68
C GLU A 338 -12.31 4.86 12.45
N PRO A 339 -12.39 5.75 11.44
CA PRO A 339 -11.66 5.61 10.17
C PRO A 339 -10.15 5.46 10.29
N LEU A 340 -9.51 6.22 11.20
CA LEU A 340 -8.05 6.19 11.35
C LEU A 340 -7.60 4.88 12.03
N THR A 341 -8.33 4.43 13.05
CA THR A 341 -8.12 3.11 13.65
C THR A 341 -8.27 1.99 12.61
N ARG A 342 -9.33 2.00 11.79
CA ARG A 342 -9.51 1.02 10.70
C ARG A 342 -8.35 1.04 9.70
N LEU A 343 -7.79 2.22 9.41
CA LEU A 343 -6.67 2.37 8.51
C LEU A 343 -5.44 1.62 9.04
N PHE A 344 -5.08 1.82 10.31
CA PHE A 344 -3.96 1.08 10.91
C PHE A 344 -4.26 -0.42 11.12
N CYS A 345 -5.51 -0.77 11.46
CA CYS A 345 -5.96 -2.16 11.52
C CYS A 345 -5.80 -2.88 10.18
N SER A 346 -6.05 -2.18 9.06
CA SER A 346 -5.85 -2.72 7.70
C SER A 346 -4.38 -3.01 7.40
N GLU A 347 -3.45 -2.17 7.86
CA GLU A 347 -2.01 -2.41 7.73
C GLU A 347 -1.59 -3.65 8.56
N ALA A 348 -2.05 -3.74 9.81
CA ALA A 348 -1.80 -4.93 10.65
C ALA A 348 -2.41 -6.21 10.05
N ARG A 349 -3.64 -6.16 9.54
CA ARG A 349 -4.28 -7.27 8.81
C ARG A 349 -3.46 -7.71 7.60
N THR A 350 -2.89 -6.75 6.87
CA THR A 350 -2.04 -7.03 5.71
C THR A 350 -0.79 -7.80 6.12
N LEU A 351 -0.16 -7.44 7.25
CA LEU A 351 0.97 -8.21 7.80
C LEU A 351 0.58 -9.66 8.09
N VAL A 352 -0.56 -9.90 8.74
CA VAL A 352 -1.05 -11.27 9.01
C VAL A 352 -1.33 -12.01 7.69
N SER A 353 -1.98 -11.36 6.73
CA SER A 353 -2.32 -11.98 5.43
C SER A 353 -1.10 -12.33 4.59
N VAL A 354 -0.07 -11.48 4.61
CA VAL A 354 1.21 -11.78 3.95
C VAL A 354 1.98 -12.85 4.74
N GLY A 355 1.86 -12.85 6.07
CA GLY A 355 2.39 -13.91 6.92
C GLY A 355 1.86 -15.29 6.50
N ASP A 356 0.57 -15.42 6.21
CA ASP A 356 0.00 -16.67 5.69
C ASP A 356 0.63 -17.10 4.36
N ARG A 357 0.93 -16.16 3.46
CA ARG A 357 1.61 -16.48 2.19
C ARG A 357 3.04 -16.97 2.39
N ASP A 358 3.75 -16.40 3.36
CA ASP A 358 5.10 -16.86 3.73
C ASP A 358 5.04 -18.29 4.36
N GLN A 359 3.88 -18.72 4.86
CA GLN A 359 3.62 -20.11 5.30
C GLN A 359 3.09 -21.02 4.18
N ASP A 360 2.96 -20.55 2.93
CA ASP A 360 2.36 -21.33 1.85
C ASP A 360 3.40 -21.98 0.90
N ILE A 361 4.71 -21.77 1.15
CA ILE A 361 5.80 -22.32 0.34
C ILE A 361 5.93 -23.85 0.57
N ASP A 362 5.81 -24.61 -0.52
CA ASP A 362 5.59 -26.06 -0.52
C ASP A 362 6.76 -26.85 0.10
N ALA A 363 6.42 -27.81 0.96
CA ALA A 363 7.35 -28.47 1.87
C ALA A 363 8.12 -29.63 1.21
N GLY A 364 9.40 -29.38 0.91
CA GLY A 364 10.43 -30.40 0.74
C GLY A 364 11.07 -30.81 2.09
N GLU A 365 12.38 -31.09 2.08
CA GLU A 365 13.18 -31.10 3.32
C GLU A 365 13.27 -29.66 3.85
N MET A 366 13.24 -29.45 5.18
CA MET A 366 13.41 -28.11 5.77
C MET A 366 14.81 -27.58 5.47
N ASP A 367 14.93 -26.85 4.36
CA ASP A 367 16.11 -26.10 3.98
C ASP A 367 16.11 -24.72 4.65
N GLU A 368 17.18 -23.97 4.39
CA GLU A 368 17.36 -22.62 4.91
C GLU A 368 16.26 -21.67 4.43
N ASP A 369 15.82 -21.81 3.18
CA ASP A 369 14.77 -20.98 2.59
C ASP A 369 13.42 -21.21 3.29
N GLN A 370 13.08 -22.47 3.60
CA GLN A 370 11.86 -22.78 4.34
C GLN A 370 11.91 -22.22 5.78
N ARG A 371 13.03 -22.39 6.50
CA ARG A 371 13.18 -21.83 7.86
C ARG A 371 13.07 -20.30 7.85
N TRP A 372 13.68 -19.65 6.86
CA TRP A 372 13.57 -18.21 6.68
C TRP A 372 12.13 -17.78 6.38
N SER A 373 11.40 -18.52 5.54
CA SER A 373 9.99 -18.23 5.24
C SER A 373 9.10 -18.36 6.48
N LEU A 374 9.32 -19.39 7.30
CA LEU A 374 8.63 -19.57 8.58
C LEU A 374 8.91 -18.39 9.53
N ALA A 375 10.18 -17.99 9.64
CA ALA A 375 10.61 -16.84 10.43
C ALA A 375 9.95 -15.54 9.96
N ASN A 376 9.82 -15.34 8.64
CA ASN A 376 9.14 -14.17 8.07
C ASN A 376 7.67 -14.12 8.44
N GLY A 377 6.94 -15.23 8.29
CA GLY A 377 5.52 -15.25 8.66
C GLY A 377 5.32 -15.04 10.17
N TYR A 378 6.16 -15.68 11.00
CA TYR A 378 6.15 -15.47 12.45
C TYR A 378 6.39 -14.00 12.81
N ALA A 379 7.47 -13.40 12.29
CA ALA A 379 7.81 -12.00 12.55
C ALA A 379 6.67 -11.04 12.15
N ARG A 380 5.95 -11.32 11.05
CA ARG A 380 4.79 -10.51 10.64
C ARG A 380 3.63 -10.63 11.62
N TYR A 381 3.34 -11.81 12.16
CA TYR A 381 2.33 -11.98 13.20
C TYR A 381 2.69 -11.21 14.46
N MET A 382 3.96 -11.26 14.88
CA MET A 382 4.45 -10.53 16.05
C MET A 382 4.37 -9.01 15.83
N LEU A 383 4.78 -8.50 14.66
CA LEU A 383 4.63 -7.09 14.32
C LEU A 383 3.16 -6.66 14.28
N ALA A 384 2.28 -7.45 13.65
CA ALA A 384 0.85 -7.14 13.60
C ALA A 384 0.27 -7.05 15.02
N ARG A 385 0.59 -8.02 15.88
CA ARG A 385 0.20 -8.03 17.29
C ARG A 385 0.66 -6.76 18.02
N GLY A 386 1.95 -6.45 17.94
CA GLY A 386 2.52 -5.28 18.62
C GLY A 386 1.95 -3.95 18.09
N MET A 387 1.70 -3.86 16.78
CA MET A 387 1.02 -2.70 16.19
C MET A 387 -0.39 -2.55 16.76
N LEU A 388 -1.19 -3.63 16.77
CA LEU A 388 -2.58 -3.61 17.26
C LEU A 388 -2.69 -3.12 18.70
N ASP A 389 -1.74 -3.51 19.57
CA ASP A 389 -1.70 -3.06 20.98
C ASP A 389 -1.40 -1.55 21.11
N ARG A 390 -0.83 -0.92 20.07
CA ARG A 390 -0.36 0.48 20.07
C ARG A 390 -1.18 1.43 19.19
N ILE A 391 -2.10 0.92 18.38
CA ILE A 391 -2.96 1.76 17.52
C ILE A 391 -3.68 2.87 18.30
N PRO A 392 -4.30 2.60 19.48
CA PRO A 392 -4.94 3.67 20.26
C PRO A 392 -3.96 4.80 20.62
N GLU A 393 -2.71 4.48 20.97
CA GLU A 393 -1.68 5.48 21.26
C GLU A 393 -1.30 6.30 20.02
N ALA A 394 -1.19 5.66 18.84
CA ALA A 394 -0.96 6.38 17.59
C ALA A 394 -2.11 7.34 17.26
N VAL A 395 -3.35 6.89 17.45
CA VAL A 395 -4.55 7.68 17.17
C VAL A 395 -4.66 8.85 18.13
N ASP A 396 -4.49 8.63 19.43
CA ASP A 396 -4.47 9.70 20.44
C ASP A 396 -3.38 10.75 20.13
N LEU A 397 -2.19 10.29 19.77
CA LEU A 397 -1.08 11.17 19.39
C LEU A 397 -1.43 12.00 18.15
N LEU A 398 -2.02 11.37 17.13
CA LEU A 398 -2.38 12.03 15.88
C LEU A 398 -3.60 12.94 15.96
N THR A 399 -4.51 12.72 16.90
CA THR A 399 -5.80 13.44 17.01
C THR A 399 -5.82 14.46 18.13
N GLY A 400 -4.95 14.31 19.14
CA GLY A 400 -4.82 15.20 20.29
C GLY A 400 -5.79 14.93 21.43
N ASP A 401 -6.56 13.84 21.37
CA ASP A 401 -7.40 13.39 22.48
C ASP A 401 -6.51 12.78 23.57
N ARG A 402 -6.22 13.59 24.60
CA ARG A 402 -5.51 13.12 25.80
C ARG A 402 -6.52 12.44 26.73
N SER A 403 -6.47 11.12 26.78
CA SER A 403 -7.07 10.28 27.83
C SER A 403 -6.63 10.69 29.24
#